data_AF-A0A936CLQ6-F1
#
_entry.id   AF-A0A936CLQ6-F1
#
_cell.length_a   1.000
_cell.length_b   1.000
_cell.length_c   1.000
_cell.angle_alpha   90.00
_cell.angle_beta   90.00
_cell.angle_gamma   90.00
#
_symmetry.space_group_name_H-M   'P 1'
#
loop_
_entity.id
_entity.type
_entity.pdbx_description
1 polymer ?
#
loop_
_entity_poly.entity_id
_entity_poly.type
_entity_poly.pdbx_seq_one_letter_code
_entity_poly.pdbx_strand_id
1 'polypeptide(L)'
;MQINIFSGGRRIAFALGFIIACLAALFAFLVSDTRPVEAVVYSIEMKQPVKRAAGCNYNDDSTRQSVGTVYEWFDVDVVFCFRSIKLEDGQYIPYTNPSGEWMAGQSYSDEVDKYERDFIREFVIPSADRIEAATIARENVHRVFLYSMLAFAGAAVAVWIITYILGWIVRGFLGVPRGQDFRPPQL
;
A
#
# COMPACT_ATOMS: atom_id res chain seq x y z
N MET A 1 21.17 -49.06 8.13
CA MET A 1 20.02 -48.13 8.27
C MET A 1 19.49 -47.83 6.88
N GLN A 2 18.32 -48.32 6.49
CA GLN A 2 17.71 -47.91 5.21
C GLN A 2 16.91 -46.64 5.46
N ILE A 3 17.37 -45.53 4.87
CA ILE A 3 16.70 -44.23 4.94
C ILE A 3 15.39 -44.36 4.16
N ASN A 4 14.26 -44.09 4.80
CA ASN A 4 12.97 -44.06 4.13
C ASN A 4 12.90 -42.77 3.29
N ILE A 5 13.43 -42.84 2.07
CA ILE A 5 13.55 -41.73 1.13
C ILE A 5 12.19 -41.07 0.85
N PHE A 6 11.09 -41.83 0.92
CA PHE A 6 9.74 -41.32 0.69
C PHE A 6 9.24 -40.41 1.83
N SER A 7 9.57 -40.73 3.08
CA SER A 7 9.21 -39.86 4.21
C SER A 7 10.06 -38.58 4.24
N GLY A 8 11.34 -38.68 3.84
CA GLY A 8 12.23 -37.53 3.65
C GLY A 8 11.76 -36.62 2.52
N GLY A 9 11.42 -37.18 1.35
CA GLY A 9 10.94 -36.44 0.19
C GLY A 9 9.63 -35.69 0.47
N ARG A 10 8.69 -36.29 1.20
CA ARG A 10 7.44 -35.63 1.59
C ARG A 10 7.67 -34.43 2.51
N ARG A 11 8.62 -34.53 3.45
CA ARG A 11 8.98 -33.42 4.35
C ARG A 11 9.63 -32.27 3.60
N ILE A 12 10.55 -32.58 2.68
CA ILE A 12 11.21 -31.57 1.84
C ILE A 12 10.18 -30.89 0.93
N ALA A 13 9.27 -31.64 0.32
CA ALA A 13 8.22 -31.09 -0.54
C ALA A 13 7.28 -30.15 0.22
N PHE A 14 6.89 -30.48 1.46
CA PHE A 14 6.09 -29.57 2.28
C PHE A 14 6.86 -28.33 2.71
N ALA A 15 8.14 -28.46 3.05
CA ALA A 15 8.98 -27.32 3.42
C ALA A 15 9.13 -26.35 2.23
N LEU A 16 9.44 -26.87 1.04
CA LEU A 16 9.56 -26.06 -0.18
C LEU A 16 8.23 -25.41 -0.56
N GLY A 17 7.15 -26.18 -0.40
CA GLY A 17 5.79 -25.72 -0.62
C GLY A 17 5.38 -24.57 0.29
N PHE A 18 5.71 -24.66 1.58
CA PHE A 18 5.49 -23.59 2.55
C PHE A 18 6.28 -22.34 2.17
N ILE A 19 7.55 -22.48 1.78
CA ILE A 19 8.39 -21.36 1.33
C ILE A 19 7.75 -20.67 0.11
N ILE A 20 7.30 -21.44 -0.89
CA ILE A 20 6.64 -20.89 -2.09
C ILE A 20 5.35 -20.15 -1.69
N ALA A 21 4.54 -20.70 -0.79
CA ALA A 21 3.32 -20.04 -0.34
C ALA A 21 3.64 -18.72 0.40
N CYS A 22 4.67 -18.70 1.25
CA CYS A 22 5.15 -17.49 1.90
C CYS A 22 5.65 -16.45 0.90
N LEU A 23 6.43 -16.87 -0.11
CA LEU A 23 6.92 -15.98 -1.17
C LEU A 23 5.77 -15.44 -2.03
N ALA A 24 4.76 -16.24 -2.34
CA ALA A 24 3.57 -15.80 -3.06
C ALA A 24 2.76 -14.78 -2.25
N ALA A 25 2.60 -15.00 -0.95
CA ALA A 25 1.94 -14.05 -0.05
C ALA A 25 2.73 -12.75 0.09
N LEU A 26 4.05 -12.84 0.23
CA LEU A 26 4.94 -11.69 0.26
C LEU A 26 4.87 -10.91 -1.06
N PHE A 27 4.90 -11.60 -2.19
CA PHE A 27 4.78 -10.97 -3.50
C PHE A 27 3.42 -10.28 -3.67
N ALA A 28 2.31 -10.93 -3.27
CA ALA A 28 0.99 -10.32 -3.29
C ALA A 28 0.93 -9.06 -2.42
N PHE A 29 1.56 -9.08 -1.24
CA PHE A 29 1.66 -7.93 -0.35
C PHE A 29 2.51 -6.79 -0.96
N LEU A 30 3.65 -7.12 -1.57
CA LEU A 30 4.55 -6.14 -2.20
C LEU A 30 3.97 -5.53 -3.48
N VAL A 31 3.19 -6.28 -4.25
CA VAL A 31 2.60 -5.84 -5.53
C VAL A 31 1.23 -5.21 -5.36
N SER A 32 0.50 -5.50 -4.28
CA SER A 32 -0.65 -4.68 -3.92
C SER A 32 -0.15 -3.25 -3.73
N ASP A 33 -0.60 -2.35 -4.60
CA ASP A 33 -0.34 -0.91 -4.54
C ASP A 33 -0.97 -0.41 -3.24
N THR A 34 -0.21 -0.55 -2.15
CA THR A 34 -0.63 -0.38 -0.77
C THR A 34 -0.41 1.06 -0.34
N ARG A 35 -0.56 2.04 -1.23
CA ARG A 35 -0.69 3.42 -0.77
C ARG A 35 -1.95 3.47 0.09
N PRO A 36 -1.85 3.51 1.43
CA PRO A 36 -2.93 3.05 2.29
C PRO A 36 -4.13 3.98 2.28
N VAL A 37 -3.97 5.19 1.71
CA VAL A 37 -4.95 6.26 1.77
C VAL A 37 -4.90 7.01 0.45
N GLU A 38 -6.05 7.15 -0.21
CA GLU A 38 -6.20 8.13 -1.29
C GLU A 38 -5.73 9.48 -0.75
N ALA A 39 -4.88 10.18 -1.51
CA ALA A 39 -4.30 11.42 -1.04
C ALA A 39 -5.41 12.39 -0.59
N VAL A 40 -5.30 12.92 0.63
CA VAL A 40 -6.28 13.89 1.12
C VAL A 40 -5.99 15.22 0.45
N VAL A 41 -6.92 15.67 -0.37
CA VAL A 41 -6.75 16.89 -1.17
C VAL A 41 -7.37 18.08 -0.44
N TYR A 42 -6.59 19.15 -0.25
CA TYR A 42 -7.04 20.42 0.29
C TYR A 42 -6.97 21.53 -0.75
N SER A 43 -8.05 22.28 -0.91
CA SER A 43 -8.11 23.49 -1.74
C SER A 43 -7.91 24.71 -0.86
N ILE A 44 -6.93 25.53 -1.23
CA ILE A 44 -6.59 26.78 -0.58
C ILE A 44 -7.05 27.91 -1.49
N GLU A 45 -8.09 28.60 -1.04
CA GLU A 45 -8.69 29.74 -1.73
C GLU A 45 -8.41 31.03 -0.95
N MET A 46 -8.28 32.13 -1.70
CA MET A 46 -8.03 33.44 -1.12
C MET A 46 -9.09 33.79 -0.06
N LYS A 47 -8.64 34.15 1.16
CA LYS A 47 -9.48 34.54 2.32
C LYS A 47 -10.46 33.49 2.84
N GLN A 48 -10.43 32.26 2.31
CA GLN A 48 -11.30 31.19 2.78
C GLN A 48 -10.55 30.24 3.70
N PRO A 49 -11.24 29.63 4.69
CA PRO A 49 -10.65 28.52 5.43
C PRO A 49 -10.31 27.39 4.46
N VAL A 50 -9.24 26.66 4.77
CA VAL A 50 -8.81 25.49 4.01
C VAL A 50 -9.97 24.49 3.96
N LYS A 51 -10.33 24.04 2.76
CA LYS A 51 -11.42 23.09 2.56
C LYS A 51 -10.88 21.83 1.91
N ARG A 52 -11.39 20.68 2.32
CA ARG A 52 -11.16 19.44 1.60
C ARG A 52 -11.81 19.52 0.23
N ALA A 53 -11.10 19.06 -0.79
CA ALA A 53 -11.52 19.07 -2.18
C ALA A 53 -11.54 17.65 -2.75
N ALA A 54 -12.31 17.44 -3.81
CA ALA A 54 -12.31 16.18 -4.54
C ALA A 54 -11.10 16.01 -5.47
N GLY A 55 -10.37 17.09 -5.75
CA GLY A 55 -9.20 17.09 -6.63
C GLY A 55 -8.64 18.48 -6.92
N CYS A 56 -7.44 18.53 -7.51
CA CYS A 56 -6.78 19.74 -8.01
C CYS A 56 -6.98 19.91 -9.51
N ASN A 57 -7.04 21.14 -10.01
CA ASN A 57 -6.87 21.40 -11.44
C ASN A 57 -5.38 21.58 -11.72
N TYR A 58 -4.68 20.47 -12.02
CA TYR A 58 -3.22 20.46 -12.21
C TYR A 58 -2.68 21.36 -13.33
N ASN A 59 -3.55 21.83 -14.24
CA ASN A 59 -3.13 22.72 -15.32
C ASN A 59 -3.11 24.19 -14.90
N ASP A 60 -3.97 24.56 -13.93
CA ASP A 60 -4.16 25.95 -13.54
C ASP A 60 -3.69 26.21 -12.09
N ASP A 61 -3.75 25.23 -11.20
CA ASP A 61 -3.43 25.37 -9.78
C ASP A 61 -1.98 24.93 -9.48
N SER A 62 -1.33 25.56 -8.50
CA SER A 62 -0.09 24.98 -7.95
C SER A 62 -0.44 23.84 -7.02
N THR A 63 0.25 22.72 -7.23
CA THR A 63 0.06 21.52 -6.45
C THR A 63 1.33 21.20 -5.68
N ARG A 64 1.19 21.02 -4.37
CA ARG A 64 2.26 20.51 -3.51
C ARG A 64 1.79 19.27 -2.77
N GLN A 65 2.70 18.32 -2.64
CA GLN A 65 2.47 17.13 -1.86
C GLN A 65 3.31 17.20 -0.59
N SER A 66 2.70 16.84 0.53
CA SER A 66 3.39 16.60 1.79
C SER A 66 2.91 15.29 2.38
N VAL A 67 3.72 14.70 3.25
CA VAL A 67 3.30 13.56 4.05
C VAL A 67 2.82 14.11 5.39
N GLY A 68 1.56 13.84 5.70
CA GLY A 68 0.96 14.18 6.98
C GLY A 68 0.73 12.93 7.81
N THR A 69 1.15 12.95 9.08
CA THR A 69 0.88 11.84 9.99
C THR A 69 -0.51 12.03 10.60
N VAL A 70 -1.43 11.12 10.30
CA VAL A 70 -2.83 11.17 10.80
C VAL A 70 -2.94 10.53 12.19
N TYR A 71 -2.21 9.44 12.39
CA TYR A 71 -2.10 8.68 13.64
C TYR A 71 -0.68 8.10 13.72
N GLU A 72 -0.18 7.76 14.92
CA GLU A 72 1.20 7.32 15.21
C GLU A 72 1.81 6.26 14.25
N TRP A 73 1.00 5.59 13.44
CA TRP A 73 1.40 4.48 12.57
C TRP A 73 0.94 4.62 11.12
N PHE A 74 0.22 5.70 10.77
CA PHE A 74 -0.33 5.92 9.43
C PHE A 74 0.05 7.30 8.90
N ASP A 75 0.90 7.27 7.89
CA ASP A 75 1.20 8.42 7.05
C ASP A 75 0.16 8.48 5.92
N VAL A 76 -0.33 9.69 5.66
CA VAL A 76 -1.22 9.98 4.54
C VAL A 76 -0.57 11.00 3.64
N ASP A 77 -0.69 10.77 2.34
CA ASP A 77 -0.35 11.77 1.36
C ASP A 77 -1.36 12.91 1.46
N VAL A 78 -0.89 14.12 1.72
CA VAL A 78 -1.69 15.34 1.72
C VAL A 78 -1.31 16.14 0.50
N VAL A 79 -2.29 16.43 -0.34
CA VAL A 79 -2.11 17.22 -1.56
C VAL A 79 -2.77 18.57 -1.35
N PHE A 80 -1.98 19.62 -1.48
CA PHE A 80 -2.42 21.00 -1.36
C PHE A 80 -2.58 21.60 -2.76
N CYS A 81 -3.80 21.98 -3.12
CA CYS A 81 -4.11 22.77 -4.32
C CYS A 81 -4.19 24.24 -3.93
N PHE A 82 -3.20 25.03 -4.31
CA PHE A 82 -3.25 26.48 -4.20
C PHE A 82 -3.96 27.03 -5.44
N ARG A 83 -5.18 27.53 -5.26
CA ARG A 83 -6.03 27.97 -6.38
C ARG A 83 -5.44 29.20 -7.03
N SER A 84 -5.24 29.14 -8.34
CA SER A 84 -4.79 30.31 -9.09
C SER A 84 -5.94 31.26 -9.40
N ILE A 85 -5.58 32.52 -9.55
CA ILE A 85 -6.42 33.59 -10.07
C ILE A 85 -5.86 34.03 -11.41
N LYS A 86 -6.76 34.26 -12.38
CA LYS A 86 -6.39 34.78 -13.70
C LYS A 86 -6.43 36.30 -13.66
N LEU A 87 -5.30 36.94 -13.94
CA LEU A 87 -5.17 38.37 -14.20
C LEU A 87 -4.87 38.58 -15.69
N GLU A 88 -4.93 39.83 -16.16
CA GLU A 88 -4.72 40.18 -17.59
C GLU A 88 -3.40 39.61 -18.15
N ASP A 89 -2.36 39.56 -17.31
CA ASP A 89 -1.00 39.15 -17.70
C ASP A 89 -0.68 37.66 -17.45
N GLY A 90 -1.63 36.88 -16.90
CA GLY A 90 -1.42 35.44 -16.68
C GLY A 90 -2.10 34.86 -15.44
N GLN A 91 -1.58 33.71 -14.99
CA GLN A 91 -2.05 32.99 -13.81
C GLN A 91 -1.16 33.29 -12.61
N TYR A 92 -1.80 33.63 -11.49
CA TYR A 92 -1.12 34.01 -10.26
C TYR A 92 -1.71 33.25 -9.07
N ILE A 93 -0.89 33.02 -8.06
CA ILE A 93 -1.25 32.33 -6.84
C ILE A 93 -1.30 33.36 -5.72
N PRO A 94 -2.44 33.49 -5.02
CA PRO A 94 -2.55 34.39 -3.89
C PRO A 94 -1.73 33.84 -2.73
N TYR A 95 -0.90 34.70 -2.13
CA TYR A 95 -0.10 34.40 -0.95
C TYR A 95 -0.13 35.56 0.03
N THR A 96 0.21 35.29 1.29
CA THR A 96 0.32 36.32 2.32
C THR A 96 1.79 36.64 2.56
N ASN A 97 2.17 37.91 2.46
CA ASN A 97 3.53 38.35 2.77
C ASN A 97 3.78 38.35 4.31
N PRO A 98 5.03 38.51 4.77
CA PRO A 98 5.33 38.56 6.21
C PRO A 98 4.63 39.70 6.97
N SER A 99 4.18 40.75 6.26
CA SER A 99 3.41 41.86 6.82
C SER A 99 1.91 41.54 6.98
N GLY A 100 1.46 40.35 6.53
CA GLY A 100 0.06 39.95 6.58
C GLY A 100 -0.78 40.45 5.39
N GLU A 101 -0.16 41.11 4.42
CA GLU A 101 -0.83 41.62 3.23
C GLU A 101 -0.92 40.54 2.15
N TRP A 102 -2.05 40.52 1.45
CA TRP A 102 -2.25 39.60 0.34
C TRP A 102 -1.59 40.12 -0.91
N MET A 103 -0.78 39.26 -1.53
CA MET A 103 -0.13 39.48 -2.80
C MET A 103 -0.45 38.32 -3.74
N ALA A 104 -0.15 38.50 -5.02
CA ALA A 104 -0.33 37.47 -6.03
C ALA A 104 0.97 37.35 -6.82
N GLY A 105 1.53 36.15 -6.86
CA GLY A 105 2.79 35.84 -7.53
C GLY A 105 2.59 34.74 -8.56
N GLN A 106 3.51 34.60 -9.52
CA GLN A 106 3.47 33.45 -10.42
C GLN A 106 3.79 32.16 -9.64
N SER A 107 3.27 31.02 -10.09
CA SER A 107 3.46 29.73 -9.39
C SER A 107 4.93 29.34 -9.18
N TYR A 108 5.83 29.86 -10.01
CA TYR A 108 7.28 29.61 -9.95
C TYR A 108 8.06 30.73 -9.23
N SER A 109 7.39 31.74 -8.67
CA SER A 109 8.05 32.81 -7.93
C SER A 109 8.54 32.31 -6.56
N ASP A 110 9.68 32.83 -6.11
CA ASP A 110 10.30 32.44 -4.84
C ASP A 110 9.40 32.77 -3.64
N GLU A 111 8.59 33.83 -3.75
CA GLU A 111 7.65 34.26 -2.73
C GLU A 111 6.50 33.25 -2.55
N VAL A 112 5.93 32.78 -3.66
CA VAL A 112 4.87 31.75 -3.64
C VAL A 112 5.44 30.44 -3.12
N ASP A 113 6.60 30.01 -3.64
CA ASP A 113 7.25 28.77 -3.22
C ASP A 113 7.62 28.78 -1.72
N LYS A 114 8.06 29.93 -1.18
CA LYS A 114 8.26 30.09 0.25
C LYS A 114 6.96 30.03 1.04
N TYR A 115 5.92 30.75 0.61
CA TYR A 115 4.60 30.73 1.25
C TYR A 115 4.02 29.31 1.30
N GLU A 116 4.05 28.58 0.19
CA GLU A 116 3.54 27.22 0.12
C GLU A 116 4.26 26.30 1.11
N ARG A 117 5.60 26.38 1.21
CA ARG A 117 6.37 25.60 2.17
C ARG A 117 6.06 25.95 3.61
N ASP A 118 5.97 27.23 3.93
CA ASP A 118 5.69 27.70 5.29
C ASP A 118 4.27 27.28 5.69
N PHE A 119 3.30 27.43 4.79
CA PHE A 119 1.93 26.96 4.97
C PHE A 119 1.87 25.44 5.22
N ILE A 120 2.53 24.63 4.39
CA ILE A 120 2.55 23.17 4.54
C ILE A 120 3.17 22.75 5.87
N ARG A 121 4.22 23.46 6.34
CA ARG A 121 4.88 23.17 7.61
C ARG A 121 3.99 23.46 8.81
N GLU A 122 3.22 24.53 8.74
CA GLU A 122 2.33 24.97 9.81
C GLU A 122 0.96 24.26 9.77
N PHE A 123 0.60 23.69 8.63
CA PHE A 123 -0.69 23.05 8.45
C PHE A 123 -0.84 21.81 9.33
N VAL A 124 -1.88 21.83 10.17
CA VAL A 124 -2.29 20.68 10.98
C VAL A 124 -3.58 20.12 10.41
N ILE A 125 -3.56 18.83 10.05
CA ILE A 125 -4.73 18.13 9.52
C ILE A 125 -5.90 18.23 10.52
N PRO A 126 -7.08 18.72 10.10
CA PRO A 126 -8.28 18.76 10.93
C PRO A 126 -8.59 17.39 11.57
N SER A 127 -9.09 17.38 12.80
CA SER A 127 -9.42 16.13 13.52
C SER A 127 -10.47 15.28 12.81
N ALA A 128 -11.44 15.91 12.14
CA ALA A 128 -12.46 15.21 11.36
C ALA A 128 -11.84 14.40 10.20
N ASP A 129 -10.96 15.03 9.42
CA ASP A 129 -10.26 14.37 8.30
C ASP A 129 -9.29 13.30 8.79
N ARG A 130 -8.66 13.50 9.96
CA ARG A 130 -7.82 12.47 10.59
C ARG A 130 -8.59 11.20 10.91
N ILE A 131 -9.78 11.32 11.49
CA ILE A 131 -10.61 10.16 11.84
C ILE A 131 -11.03 9.42 10.56
N GLU A 132 -11.49 10.15 9.55
CA GLU A 132 -11.92 9.53 8.28
C GLU A 132 -10.76 8.84 7.55
N ALA A 133 -9.61 9.51 7.43
CA ALA A 133 -8.41 8.94 6.82
C ALA A 133 -7.93 7.70 7.57
N ALA A 134 -8.00 7.68 8.91
CA ALA A 134 -7.66 6.51 9.72
C ALA A 134 -8.64 5.35 9.50
N THR A 135 -9.94 5.62 9.36
CA THR A 135 -10.94 4.59 9.04
C THR A 135 -10.67 3.96 7.67
N ILE A 136 -10.43 4.78 6.64
CA ILE A 136 -10.10 4.31 5.30
C ILE A 136 -8.80 3.49 5.31
N ALA A 137 -7.75 3.98 5.99
CA ALA A 137 -6.49 3.25 6.09
C ALA A 137 -6.68 1.87 6.73
N ARG A 138 -7.47 1.80 7.81
CA ARG A 138 -7.76 0.54 8.50
C ARG A 138 -8.51 -0.45 7.62
N GLU A 139 -9.49 0.00 6.86
CA GLU A 139 -10.23 -0.84 5.92
C GLU A 139 -9.32 -1.37 4.81
N ASN A 140 -8.42 -0.53 4.30
CA ASN A 140 -7.44 -0.91 3.28
C ASN A 140 -6.44 -1.94 3.81
N VAL A 141 -5.88 -1.73 5.02
CA VAL A 141 -4.99 -2.71 5.67
C VAL A 141 -5.71 -4.04 5.85
N HIS A 142 -6.96 -4.03 6.30
CA HIS A 142 -7.75 -5.24 6.47
C HIS A 142 -7.99 -5.96 5.13
N ARG A 143 -8.29 -5.20 4.07
CA ARG A 143 -8.48 -5.72 2.72
C ARG A 143 -7.20 -6.36 2.17
N VAL A 144 -6.07 -5.66 2.27
CA VAL A 144 -4.75 -6.17 1.85
C VAL A 144 -4.39 -7.44 2.62
N PHE A 145 -4.63 -7.44 3.93
CA PHE A 145 -4.42 -8.61 4.77
C PHE A 145 -5.26 -9.80 4.31
N LEU A 146 -6.55 -9.61 4.03
CA LEU A 146 -7.44 -10.65 3.52
C LEU A 146 -6.99 -11.18 2.15
N TYR A 147 -6.65 -10.30 1.21
CA TYR A 147 -6.13 -10.72 -0.09
C TYR A 147 -4.83 -11.50 0.03
N SER A 148 -3.92 -11.06 0.90
CA SER A 148 -2.64 -11.75 1.16
C SER A 148 -2.87 -13.14 1.76
N MET A 149 -3.82 -13.26 2.69
CA MET A 149 -4.21 -14.56 3.27
C MET A 149 -4.86 -15.49 2.24
N LEU A 150 -5.69 -14.96 1.35
CA LEU A 150 -6.33 -15.74 0.29
C LEU A 150 -5.30 -16.20 -0.75
N ALA A 151 -4.35 -15.34 -1.12
CA ALA A 151 -3.22 -15.70 -1.98
C ALA A 151 -2.34 -16.79 -1.35
N PHE A 152 -2.01 -16.65 -0.06
CA PHE A 152 -1.29 -17.68 0.70
C PHE A 152 -2.02 -19.02 0.70
N ALA A 153 -3.31 -19.02 1.05
CA ALA A 153 -4.13 -20.23 1.08
C ALA A 153 -4.22 -20.88 -0.31
N GLY A 154 -4.44 -20.09 -1.36
CA GLY A 154 -4.47 -20.57 -2.75
C GLY A 154 -3.15 -21.22 -3.17
N ALA A 155 -2.01 -20.57 -2.87
CA ALA A 155 -0.69 -21.12 -3.15
C ALA A 155 -0.42 -22.41 -2.36
N ALA A 156 -0.79 -22.45 -1.07
CA ALA A 156 -0.64 -23.64 -0.23
C ALA A 156 -1.45 -24.83 -0.75
N VAL A 157 -2.70 -24.60 -1.18
CA VAL A 157 -3.55 -25.63 -1.79
C VAL A 157 -2.96 -26.12 -3.11
N ALA A 158 -2.50 -25.21 -3.98
CA ALA A 158 -1.89 -25.57 -5.26
C ALA A 158 -0.65 -26.47 -5.06
N VAL A 159 0.23 -26.07 -4.14
CA VAL A 159 1.39 -26.88 -3.72
C VAL A 159 0.96 -28.25 -3.21
N TRP A 160 -0.07 -28.31 -2.35
CA TRP A 160 -0.54 -29.58 -1.80
C TRP A 160 -1.04 -30.52 -2.91
N ILE A 161 -1.81 -30.01 -3.88
CA ILE A 161 -2.27 -30.77 -5.04
C ILE A 161 -1.09 -31.29 -5.87
N ILE A 162 -0.11 -30.43 -6.17
CA ILE A 162 1.07 -30.81 -6.97
C ILE A 162 1.87 -31.91 -6.26
N THR A 163 2.11 -31.78 -4.96
CA THR A 163 2.84 -32.80 -4.20
C THR A 163 2.08 -34.12 -4.13
N TYR A 164 0.75 -34.08 -4.04
CA TYR A 164 -0.10 -35.27 -4.12
C TYR A 164 -0.01 -35.96 -5.49
N ILE A 165 -0.11 -35.20 -6.59
CA ILE A 165 -0.01 -35.70 -7.97
C ILE A 165 1.38 -36.30 -8.21
N LEU A 166 2.46 -35.59 -7.86
CA LEU A 166 3.83 -36.10 -8.00
C LEU A 166 4.03 -37.38 -7.20
N GLY A 167 3.54 -37.43 -5.96
CA GLY A 167 3.60 -38.63 -5.14
C GLY A 167 2.82 -39.81 -5.73
N TRP A 168 1.69 -39.55 -6.39
CA TRP A 168 0.95 -40.58 -7.12
C TRP A 168 1.71 -41.09 -8.35
N ILE A 169 2.26 -40.19 -9.17
CA ILE A 169 3.07 -40.52 -10.35
C ILE A 169 4.28 -41.37 -9.97
N VAL A 170 5.06 -40.93 -8.97
CA VAL A 170 6.27 -41.65 -8.53
C VAL A 170 5.92 -43.04 -8.00
N ARG A 171 4.82 -43.22 -7.26
CA ARG A 171 4.37 -44.56 -6.84
C ARG A 171 3.95 -45.44 -8.02
N GLY A 172 3.28 -44.85 -9.03
CA GLY A 172 2.89 -45.56 -10.25
C GLY A 172 4.10 -46.09 -11.02
N PHE A 173 5.14 -45.26 -11.17
CA PHE A 173 6.39 -45.68 -11.84
C PHE A 173 7.21 -46.69 -11.03
N LEU A 174 7.22 -46.59 -9.70
CA LEU A 174 8.01 -47.48 -8.84
C LEU A 174 7.30 -48.79 -8.47
N GLY A 175 6.04 -48.97 -8.89
CA GLY A 175 5.27 -50.20 -8.64
C GLY A 175 5.00 -50.49 -7.16
N VAL A 176 5.16 -49.51 -6.27
CA VAL A 176 5.01 -49.68 -4.81
C VAL A 176 3.52 -49.77 -4.47
N PRO A 177 3.01 -50.90 -3.94
CA PRO A 177 1.61 -51.04 -3.56
C PRO A 177 1.26 -50.13 -2.37
N ARG A 178 0.02 -49.60 -2.35
CA ARG A 178 -0.50 -48.85 -1.20
C ARG A 178 -0.48 -49.75 0.05
N GLY A 179 0.20 -49.31 1.13
CA GLY A 179 0.14 -49.96 2.44
C GLY A 179 1.42 -50.63 2.94
N GLN A 180 2.51 -50.64 2.17
CA GLN A 180 3.81 -51.22 2.61
C GLN A 180 4.81 -50.21 3.18
N ASP A 181 4.35 -49.00 3.55
CA ASP A 181 5.22 -47.94 4.10
C ASP A 181 5.64 -48.18 5.57
N PHE A 182 5.10 -49.21 6.23
CA PHE A 182 5.43 -49.54 7.62
C PHE A 182 6.27 -50.81 7.70
N ARG A 183 7.37 -50.74 8.47
CA ARG A 183 8.21 -51.89 8.79
C ARG A 183 7.37 -52.93 9.57
N PRO A 184 7.42 -54.23 9.23
CA PRO A 184 6.92 -55.25 10.14
C PRO A 184 7.71 -55.15 11.46
N PRO A 185 7.05 -55.24 12.63
CA PRO A 185 7.74 -55.26 13.92
C PRO A 185 8.73 -56.42 13.92
N GLN A 186 9.98 -56.12 14.24
CA GLN A 186 11.02 -57.15 14.41
C GLN A 186 10.74 -57.85 15.74
N LEU A 187 10.32 -59.12 15.64
CA LEU A 187 10.30 -60.09 16.73
C LEU A 187 11.73 -60.52 17.06
#